data_AF-A0A485K9M1-F1
#
_entry.id   AF-A0A485K9M1-F1
#
_cell.length_a   1.000
_cell.length_b   1.000
_cell.length_c   1.000
_cell.angle_alpha   90.00
_cell.angle_beta   90.00
_cell.angle_gamma   90.00
#
_symmetry.space_group_name_H-M   'P 1'
#
loop_
_entity.id
_entity.type
_entity.pdbx_description
1 polymer ?
#
loop_
_entity_poly.entity_id
_entity_poly.type
_entity_poly.pdbx_seq_one_letter_code
_entity_poly.pdbx_strand_id
1 'polypeptide(L)'
;MASHRLVWFLLVDGQGKAYNGTTASSVDIPSSYVIDQFRKDVKAEYADSHLKGIAPSDLQVYANKAAFDAENPVPLRSSAVLTGLGSDEDDALMVVVPSHDLVAVSAQFPPSKKQRILVSSVLFKAFKNATLDGQCIISADGMLLPYPNEQLQKIFVRTCYDDIFTLFQIKIQDGRKNFGISGTPGIGKSLFFVYILYRLVTQQSSFKPKRIVYQTALEIRIFDLEVCSVCGVERTDIWNLVEDPGTFYIIDGKDSVPVPSLCVVLFIASPRSVQYQEFVKQRKAQEWFLPVWTLNELYKCREECYPHFNITTLDDRYRIFGGVARPAFHPDGAKMFDGMNASLADVNAVQSVRNIATPTRIYQTAHMLLHIIVSDDGN
;
A
#
# COMPACT_ATOMS: atom_id res chain seq x y z
N MET A 1 -46.01 10.80 -17.44
CA MET A 1 -44.65 10.93 -18.01
C MET A 1 -43.74 11.43 -16.89
N ALA A 2 -42.60 10.79 -16.65
CA ALA A 2 -41.65 11.30 -15.67
C ALA A 2 -41.11 12.63 -16.20
N SER A 3 -41.13 13.69 -15.39
CA SER A 3 -40.54 14.98 -15.77
C SER A 3 -39.03 14.86 -15.66
N HIS A 4 -38.35 14.96 -16.80
CA HIS A 4 -36.90 14.99 -16.90
C HIS A 4 -36.40 16.42 -16.73
N ARG A 5 -35.18 16.57 -16.21
CA ARG A 5 -34.48 17.84 -16.16
C ARG A 5 -32.97 17.60 -16.24
N LEU A 6 -32.26 18.60 -16.76
CA LEU A 6 -30.81 18.66 -16.64
C LEU A 6 -30.43 18.90 -15.19
N VAL A 7 -29.43 18.14 -14.74
CA VAL A 7 -28.78 18.31 -13.45
C VAL A 7 -27.31 18.59 -13.71
N TRP A 8 -26.90 19.82 -13.39
CA TRP A 8 -25.52 20.27 -13.54
C TRP A 8 -24.64 19.78 -12.39
N PHE A 9 -23.42 19.39 -12.72
CA PHE A 9 -22.44 18.91 -11.76
C PHE A 9 -21.01 19.22 -12.19
N LEU A 10 -20.11 19.20 -11.22
CA LEU A 10 -18.67 19.37 -11.38
C LEU A 10 -17.95 18.17 -10.79
N LEU A 11 -17.10 17.52 -11.58
CA LEU A 11 -16.12 16.57 -11.03
C LEU A 11 -14.99 17.35 -10.37
N VAL A 12 -14.75 17.08 -9.09
CA VAL A 12 -13.71 17.74 -8.29
C VAL A 12 -12.88 16.73 -7.51
N ASP A 13 -11.65 17.11 -7.16
CA ASP A 13 -10.82 16.35 -6.22
C ASP A 13 -11.23 16.60 -4.76
N GLY A 14 -10.52 15.96 -3.82
CA GLY A 14 -10.77 16.12 -2.37
C GLY A 14 -10.57 17.55 -1.84
N GLN A 15 -9.99 18.46 -2.64
CA GLN A 15 -9.78 19.87 -2.31
C GLN A 15 -10.79 20.79 -3.01
N GLY A 16 -11.75 20.25 -3.77
CA GLY A 16 -12.74 21.03 -4.50
C GLY A 16 -12.24 21.63 -5.81
N LYS A 17 -11.05 21.24 -6.29
CA LYS A 17 -10.51 21.67 -7.58
C LYS A 17 -11.02 20.75 -8.69
N ALA A 18 -11.23 21.31 -9.88
CA ALA A 18 -11.62 20.58 -11.08
C ALA A 18 -10.76 19.31 -11.29
N TYR A 19 -11.42 18.15 -11.32
CA TYR A 19 -10.74 16.86 -11.39
C TYR A 19 -10.18 16.62 -12.79
N ASN A 20 -8.86 16.46 -12.92
CA ASN A 20 -8.20 16.20 -14.22
C ASN A 20 -8.58 17.21 -15.34
N GLY A 21 -8.88 18.46 -14.98
CA GLY A 21 -9.21 19.52 -15.93
C GLY A 21 -10.65 19.48 -16.46
N THR A 22 -11.54 18.71 -15.84
CA THR A 22 -12.97 18.71 -16.21
C THR A 22 -13.64 20.04 -15.92
N THR A 23 -14.65 20.39 -16.71
CA THR A 23 -15.53 21.54 -16.50
C THR A 23 -16.91 21.08 -16.01
N ALA A 24 -17.84 22.01 -15.81
CA ALA A 24 -19.23 21.65 -15.54
C ALA A 24 -19.78 20.79 -16.67
N SER A 25 -20.52 19.74 -16.31
CA SER A 25 -21.30 18.92 -17.23
C SER A 25 -22.70 18.72 -16.67
N SER A 26 -23.59 18.12 -17.44
CA SER A 26 -24.94 17.81 -16.99
C SER A 26 -25.43 16.46 -17.51
N VAL A 27 -26.23 15.80 -16.69
CA VAL A 27 -26.98 14.59 -17.06
C VAL A 27 -28.47 14.90 -17.13
N ASP A 28 -29.16 14.35 -18.12
CA ASP A 28 -30.62 14.41 -18.23
C ASP A 28 -31.26 13.24 -17.48
N ILE A 29 -31.91 13.54 -16.35
CA ILE A 29 -32.45 12.51 -15.46
C ILE A 29 -33.89 12.81 -15.02
N PRO A 30 -34.68 11.78 -14.66
CA PRO A 30 -35.99 11.97 -14.03
C PRO A 30 -35.91 12.75 -12.72
N SER A 31 -36.85 13.66 -12.49
CA SER A 31 -36.94 14.48 -11.26
C SER A 31 -37.13 13.67 -9.97
N SER A 32 -37.50 12.39 -10.08
CA SER A 32 -37.64 11.44 -8.96
C SER A 32 -36.33 10.74 -8.58
N TYR A 33 -35.22 10.99 -9.28
CA TYR A 33 -33.95 10.33 -8.99
C TYR A 33 -33.39 10.73 -7.63
N VAL A 34 -32.73 9.75 -7.01
CA VAL A 34 -31.91 9.96 -5.83
C VAL A 34 -30.42 9.94 -6.20
N ILE A 35 -29.59 10.37 -5.26
CA ILE A 35 -28.13 10.48 -5.43
C ILE A 35 -27.47 9.18 -5.92
N ASP A 36 -27.93 7.99 -5.49
CA ASP A 36 -27.40 6.71 -5.97
C ASP A 36 -27.55 6.52 -7.49
N GLN A 37 -28.72 6.86 -8.05
CA GLN A 37 -28.94 6.73 -9.49
C GLN A 37 -28.14 7.79 -10.26
N PHE A 38 -28.13 9.03 -9.76
CA PHE A 38 -27.32 10.09 -10.35
C PHE A 38 -25.82 9.74 -10.44
N ARG A 39 -25.23 9.14 -9.39
CA ARG A 39 -23.83 8.68 -9.43
C ARG A 39 -23.57 7.66 -10.53
N LYS A 40 -24.54 6.78 -10.83
CA LYS A 40 -24.40 5.79 -11.91
C LYS A 40 -24.40 6.45 -13.28
N ASP A 41 -25.21 7.49 -13.47
CA ASP A 41 -25.26 8.24 -14.73
C ASP A 41 -23.98 9.08 -14.93
N VAL A 42 -23.52 9.77 -13.88
CA VAL A 42 -22.22 10.47 -13.91
C VAL A 42 -21.07 9.48 -14.21
N LYS A 43 -21.09 8.29 -13.60
CA LYS A 43 -20.11 7.24 -13.91
C LYS A 43 -20.21 6.76 -15.35
N ALA A 44 -21.42 6.63 -15.90
CA ALA A 44 -21.61 6.20 -17.28
C ALA A 44 -21.00 7.20 -18.27
N GLU A 45 -21.15 8.51 -18.01
CA GLU A 45 -20.58 9.58 -18.85
C GLU A 45 -19.04 9.53 -18.92
N TYR A 46 -18.37 9.15 -17.82
CA TYR A 46 -16.91 9.07 -17.75
C TYR A 46 -16.37 7.64 -17.56
N ALA A 47 -17.11 6.64 -18.04
CA ALA A 47 -16.85 5.23 -17.75
C ALA A 47 -15.43 4.80 -18.12
N ASP A 48 -14.99 5.21 -19.31
CA ASP A 48 -13.70 4.85 -19.93
C ASP A 48 -12.64 5.96 -19.83
N SER A 49 -12.95 7.08 -19.19
CA SER A 49 -12.07 8.24 -19.05
C SER A 49 -11.74 8.54 -17.59
N HIS A 50 -12.20 9.69 -17.07
CA HIS A 50 -11.84 10.25 -15.77
C HIS A 50 -12.23 9.36 -14.60
N LEU A 51 -13.30 8.57 -14.75
CA LEU A 51 -13.79 7.68 -13.69
C LEU A 51 -13.38 6.23 -13.89
N LYS A 52 -12.51 5.89 -14.86
CA LYS A 52 -12.09 4.51 -15.11
C LYS A 52 -11.51 3.85 -13.85
N GLY A 53 -12.11 2.74 -13.43
CA GLY A 53 -11.71 2.01 -12.21
C GLY A 53 -12.29 2.55 -10.89
N ILE A 54 -13.08 3.64 -10.93
CA ILE A 54 -13.77 4.21 -9.76
C ILE A 54 -15.23 3.74 -9.78
N ALA A 55 -15.72 3.20 -8.66
CA ALA A 55 -17.11 2.78 -8.55
C ALA A 55 -18.03 4.00 -8.30
N PRO A 56 -19.28 3.99 -8.80
CA PRO A 56 -20.25 5.05 -8.51
C PRO A 56 -20.43 5.30 -7.01
N SER A 57 -20.36 4.24 -6.19
CA SER A 57 -20.49 4.32 -4.73
C SER A 57 -19.41 5.18 -4.07
N ASP A 58 -18.24 5.28 -4.70
CA ASP A 58 -17.07 5.92 -4.12
C ASP A 58 -17.08 7.43 -4.34
N LEU A 59 -17.93 7.92 -5.26
CA LEU A 59 -18.15 9.35 -5.49
C LEU A 59 -18.92 9.95 -4.31
N GLN A 60 -18.40 11.02 -3.71
CA GLN A 60 -19.15 11.81 -2.73
C GLN A 60 -19.81 12.98 -3.44
N VAL A 61 -21.04 13.31 -3.07
CA VAL A 61 -21.83 14.35 -3.75
C VAL A 61 -22.29 15.37 -2.73
N TYR A 62 -22.00 16.65 -2.95
CA TYR A 62 -22.47 17.76 -2.14
C TYR A 62 -23.45 18.60 -2.95
N ALA A 63 -24.37 19.27 -2.25
CA ALA A 63 -25.46 20.01 -2.87
C ALA A 63 -24.97 21.08 -3.85
N ASN A 64 -23.92 21.80 -3.48
CA ASN A 64 -23.24 22.81 -4.29
C ASN A 64 -21.89 23.17 -3.64
N LYS A 65 -21.18 24.14 -4.22
CA LYS A 65 -19.89 24.61 -3.70
C LYS A 65 -19.95 25.15 -2.27
N ALA A 66 -20.99 25.90 -1.92
CA ALA A 66 -21.15 26.43 -0.56
C ALA A 66 -21.31 25.32 0.50
N ALA A 67 -22.01 24.22 0.16
CA ALA A 67 -22.14 23.06 1.02
C ALA A 67 -20.84 22.25 1.14
N PHE A 68 -20.00 22.26 0.11
CA PHE A 68 -18.68 21.63 0.12
C PHE A 68 -17.64 22.45 0.93
N ASP A 69 -17.67 23.77 0.84
CA ASP A 69 -16.73 24.68 1.52
C ASP A 69 -17.10 25.00 2.98
N ALA A 70 -18.19 24.42 3.51
CA ALA A 70 -18.63 24.64 4.89
C ALA A 70 -17.61 24.08 5.92
N GLU A 71 -17.57 24.63 7.14
CA GLU A 71 -16.66 24.22 8.21
C GLU A 71 -16.75 22.71 8.55
N ASN A 72 -17.95 22.14 8.40
CA ASN A 72 -18.21 20.71 8.54
C ASN A 72 -19.04 20.23 7.35
N PRO A 73 -18.41 19.92 6.21
CA PRO A 73 -19.12 19.63 4.98
C PRO A 73 -19.73 18.23 5.06
N VAL A 74 -21.04 18.12 4.82
CA VAL A 74 -21.78 16.86 4.91
C VAL A 74 -22.22 16.42 3.50
N PRO A 75 -21.74 15.28 2.98
CA PRO A 75 -22.17 14.77 1.68
C PRO A 75 -23.63 14.31 1.73
N LEU A 76 -24.32 14.45 0.60
CA LEU A 76 -25.68 13.98 0.43
C LEU A 76 -25.73 12.45 0.53
N ARG A 77 -26.71 11.96 1.30
CA ARG A 77 -26.98 10.52 1.44
C ARG A 77 -27.40 9.93 0.10
N SER A 78 -27.09 8.66 -0.13
CA SER A 78 -27.48 7.93 -1.36
C SER A 78 -28.99 7.96 -1.64
N SER A 79 -29.81 8.02 -0.59
CA SER A 79 -31.27 8.09 -0.65
C SER A 79 -31.83 9.52 -0.77
N ALA A 80 -30.99 10.56 -0.79
CA ALA A 80 -31.46 11.94 -0.90
C ALA A 80 -32.02 12.19 -2.31
N VAL A 81 -33.17 12.85 -2.39
CA VAL A 81 -33.80 13.26 -3.65
C VAL A 81 -33.07 14.45 -4.26
N LEU A 82 -33.02 14.53 -5.58
CA LEU A 82 -32.34 15.60 -6.31
C LEU A 82 -33.21 16.84 -6.53
N THR A 83 -34.43 16.90 -6.01
CA THR A 83 -35.35 18.01 -6.28
C THR A 83 -34.75 19.34 -5.83
N GLY A 84 -34.58 20.28 -6.78
CA GLY A 84 -34.08 21.63 -6.52
C GLY A 84 -32.56 21.78 -6.45
N LEU A 85 -31.77 20.78 -6.84
CA LEU A 85 -30.29 20.85 -6.86
C LEU A 85 -29.75 20.92 -8.31
N GLY A 86 -28.65 21.62 -8.58
CA GLY A 86 -28.00 21.60 -9.89
C GLY A 86 -28.87 22.17 -11.01
N SER A 87 -29.55 23.30 -10.75
CA SER A 87 -30.40 23.97 -11.75
C SER A 87 -29.59 24.54 -12.91
N ASP A 88 -28.35 24.93 -12.64
CA ASP A 88 -27.43 25.63 -13.54
C ASP A 88 -25.97 25.40 -13.08
N GLU A 89 -25.02 25.98 -13.81
CA GLU A 89 -23.59 25.83 -13.51
C GLU A 89 -23.17 26.47 -12.17
N ASP A 90 -23.86 27.53 -11.71
CA ASP A 90 -23.53 28.24 -10.48
C ASP A 90 -23.98 27.45 -9.24
N ASP A 91 -25.07 26.68 -9.34
CA ASP A 91 -25.57 25.75 -8.31
C ASP A 91 -25.26 24.28 -8.63
N ALA A 92 -24.23 24.02 -9.45
CA ALA A 92 -23.85 22.66 -9.82
C ALA A 92 -23.48 21.80 -8.61
N LEU A 93 -23.90 20.53 -8.61
CA LEU A 93 -23.51 19.58 -7.56
C LEU A 93 -22.00 19.33 -7.62
N MET A 94 -21.36 19.34 -6.45
CA MET A 94 -19.94 19.00 -6.33
C MET A 94 -19.81 17.48 -6.20
N VAL A 95 -19.33 16.82 -7.25
CA VAL A 95 -19.08 15.38 -7.29
C VAL A 95 -17.60 15.15 -7.04
N VAL A 96 -17.28 14.85 -5.78
CA VAL A 96 -15.92 14.57 -5.34
C VAL A 96 -15.53 13.19 -5.79
N VAL A 97 -14.56 13.16 -6.69
CA VAL A 97 -13.90 11.94 -7.12
C VAL A 97 -12.90 11.59 -6.01
N PRO A 98 -13.03 10.40 -5.40
CA PRO A 98 -12.12 9.95 -4.36
C PRO A 98 -10.73 9.89 -4.97
N SER A 99 -9.97 10.92 -4.66
CA SER A 99 -8.55 10.94 -4.82
C SER A 99 -8.09 9.91 -3.78
N HIS A 100 -7.50 8.80 -4.21
CA HIS A 100 -6.61 8.09 -3.29
C HIS A 100 -5.48 9.08 -3.01
N ASP A 101 -5.66 9.93 -1.98
CA ASP A 101 -4.96 11.21 -1.83
C ASP A 101 -3.44 11.07 -2.01
N LEU A 102 -3.00 11.44 -3.20
CA LEU A 102 -1.83 12.27 -3.41
C LEU A 102 -2.29 13.70 -3.10
N VAL A 103 -1.91 14.22 -1.94
CA VAL A 103 -2.07 15.65 -1.62
C VAL A 103 -1.18 16.45 -2.58
N ALA A 104 -1.76 16.97 -3.66
CA ALA A 104 -1.11 17.92 -4.56
C ALA A 104 -1.62 19.33 -4.24
N VAL A 105 -0.95 20.01 -3.31
CA VAL A 105 -1.06 21.47 -3.19
C VAL A 105 -0.37 22.08 -4.41
N SER A 106 -1.13 22.49 -5.42
CA SER A 106 -0.57 23.29 -6.53
C SER A 106 -0.43 24.74 -6.07
N ALA A 107 0.81 25.15 -5.81
CA ALA A 107 1.19 26.50 -5.41
C ALA A 107 0.98 27.52 -6.54
N GLN A 108 0.43 28.68 -6.17
CA GLN A 108 0.89 29.96 -6.70
C GLN A 108 1.32 30.83 -5.52
N PHE A 109 2.55 30.66 -5.05
CA PHE A 109 3.23 31.66 -4.23
C PHE A 109 4.74 31.68 -4.53
N PRO A 110 5.37 32.87 -4.48
CA PRO A 110 6.75 33.12 -4.92
C PRO A 110 7.78 32.48 -3.95
N PRO A 111 9.07 32.43 -4.30
CA PRO A 111 10.00 31.45 -3.75
C PRO A 111 10.24 31.75 -2.27
N SER A 112 9.65 30.95 -1.40
CA SER A 112 9.90 30.99 0.03
C SER A 112 10.04 29.56 0.55
N LYS A 113 11.26 29.30 1.04
CA LYS A 113 11.81 28.09 1.68
C LYS A 113 10.80 26.98 2.00
N LYS A 114 10.87 25.89 1.22
CA LYS A 114 10.22 24.59 1.48
C LYS A 114 10.35 24.20 2.95
N GLN A 115 9.24 24.10 3.67
CA GLN A 115 9.15 23.23 4.86
C GLN A 115 9.26 21.79 4.37
N ARG A 116 10.51 21.30 4.28
CA ARG A 116 10.81 19.89 4.05
C ARG A 116 10.33 19.11 5.29
N ILE A 117 9.67 17.97 5.05
CA ILE A 117 9.25 17.00 6.06
C ILE A 117 10.45 16.65 6.95
N LEU A 118 10.58 17.32 8.10
CA LEU A 118 11.74 17.19 9.00
C LEU A 118 11.58 15.99 9.94
N VAL A 119 10.34 15.58 10.25
CA VAL A 119 10.03 14.57 11.28
C VAL A 119 10.60 13.19 10.93
N SER A 120 10.43 12.75 9.70
CA SER A 120 10.93 11.44 9.25
C SER A 120 12.46 11.37 9.28
N SER A 121 13.15 12.50 9.05
CA SER A 121 14.61 12.57 9.15
C SER A 121 15.12 12.49 10.60
N VAL A 122 14.34 12.93 11.59
CA VAL A 122 14.70 12.75 13.01
C VAL A 122 14.63 11.28 13.39
N LEU A 123 13.54 10.60 13.04
CA LEU A 123 13.38 9.16 13.27
C LEU A 123 14.48 8.35 12.58
N PHE A 124 14.84 8.72 11.34
CA PHE A 124 15.88 8.00 10.61
C PHE A 124 17.28 8.20 11.20
N LYS A 125 17.59 9.40 11.71
CA LYS A 125 18.84 9.65 12.44
C LYS A 125 18.90 8.85 13.74
N ALA A 126 17.81 8.80 14.51
CA ALA A 126 17.72 7.99 15.71
C ALA A 126 17.94 6.50 15.42
N PHE A 127 17.34 6.02 14.33
CA PHE A 127 17.44 4.63 13.88
C PHE A 127 18.87 4.19 13.55
N LYS A 128 19.82 5.11 13.33
CA LYS A 128 21.24 4.77 13.16
C LYS A 128 21.81 4.01 14.36
N ASN A 129 21.29 4.31 15.54
CA ASN A 129 21.69 3.67 16.79
C ASN A 129 20.74 2.54 17.19
N ALA A 130 19.83 2.11 16.30
CA ALA A 130 18.94 0.99 16.60
C ALA A 130 19.74 -0.25 16.99
N THR A 131 19.18 -1.03 17.89
CA THR A 131 19.81 -2.25 18.42
C THR A 131 18.94 -3.45 18.14
N LEU A 132 19.57 -4.63 18.14
CA LEU A 132 18.89 -5.90 18.15
C LEU A 132 18.85 -6.38 19.60
N ASP A 133 17.72 -6.16 20.27
CA ASP A 133 17.47 -6.63 21.63
C ASP A 133 16.70 -7.96 21.56
N GLY A 134 17.35 -9.04 21.99
CA GLY A 134 16.89 -10.40 21.72
C GLY A 134 16.75 -10.65 20.21
N GLN A 135 15.52 -10.85 19.75
CA GLN A 135 15.19 -11.00 18.32
C GLN A 135 14.45 -9.79 17.75
N CYS A 136 14.47 -8.64 18.43
CA CYS A 136 13.70 -7.48 18.01
C CYS A 136 14.58 -6.26 17.72
N ILE A 137 14.30 -5.60 16.60
CA ILE A 137 14.87 -4.28 16.32
C ILE A 137 14.09 -3.23 17.10
N ILE A 138 14.83 -2.42 17.86
CA ILE A 138 14.31 -1.28 18.62
C ILE A 138 15.14 -0.03 18.34
N SER A 139 14.50 1.14 18.30
CA SER A 139 15.23 2.42 18.30
C SER A 139 15.85 2.65 19.69
N ALA A 140 17.10 3.12 19.75
CA ALA A 140 17.81 3.31 21.02
C ALA A 140 17.13 4.32 21.98
N ASP A 141 16.33 5.23 21.45
CA ASP A 141 15.60 6.25 22.18
C ASP A 141 14.11 5.90 22.38
N GLY A 142 13.69 4.68 22.03
CA GLY A 142 12.29 4.28 22.07
C GLY A 142 11.39 4.99 21.05
N MET A 143 11.97 5.74 20.10
CA MET A 143 11.24 6.37 19.01
C MET A 143 10.66 5.32 18.05
N LEU A 144 9.72 5.79 17.23
CA LEU A 144 9.18 5.05 16.11
C LEU A 144 10.29 4.68 15.11
N LEU A 145 10.18 3.49 14.55
CA LEU A 145 11.02 3.02 13.46
C LEU A 145 10.67 3.79 12.18
N PRO A 146 11.66 4.06 11.30
CA PRO A 146 11.47 4.84 10.08
C PRO A 146 10.79 4.00 8.98
N TYR A 147 9.56 3.57 9.25
CA TYR A 147 8.70 2.83 8.34
C TYR A 147 7.52 3.71 7.88
N PRO A 148 7.12 3.65 6.60
CA PRO A 148 5.98 4.42 6.12
C PRO A 148 4.66 4.04 6.79
N ASN A 149 3.96 5.04 7.33
CA ASN A 149 2.56 4.99 7.73
C ASN A 149 2.20 4.11 8.94
N GLU A 150 3.17 3.73 9.79
CA GLU A 150 2.89 3.00 11.03
C GLU A 150 3.64 3.55 12.23
N GLN A 151 2.99 3.57 13.39
CA GLN A 151 3.60 3.83 14.70
C GLN A 151 4.34 2.58 15.20
N LEU A 152 5.24 2.04 14.38
CA LEU A 152 6.06 0.87 14.74
C LEU A 152 7.15 1.29 15.72
N GLN A 153 7.20 0.68 16.91
CA GLN A 153 8.27 0.90 17.88
C GLN A 153 9.27 -0.26 17.93
N LYS A 154 8.80 -1.46 17.60
CA LYS A 154 9.53 -2.72 17.75
C LYS A 154 9.17 -3.65 16.60
N ILE A 155 10.17 -4.31 16.02
CA ILE A 155 9.97 -5.32 14.96
C ILE A 155 10.65 -6.61 15.36
N PHE A 156 9.90 -7.70 15.37
CA PHE A 156 10.45 -9.04 15.51
C PHE A 156 11.16 -9.45 14.21
N VAL A 157 12.44 -9.81 14.34
CA VAL A 157 13.32 -10.28 13.27
C VAL A 157 13.18 -11.78 13.15
N ARG A 158 12.64 -12.20 12.00
CA ARG A 158 12.48 -13.62 11.65
C ARG A 158 13.81 -14.18 11.15
N THR A 159 14.08 -15.45 11.42
CA THR A 159 15.30 -16.13 10.93
C THR A 159 15.41 -16.03 9.40
N CYS A 160 14.28 -16.21 8.68
CA CYS A 160 14.27 -16.12 7.22
C CYS A 160 14.65 -14.73 6.67
N TYR A 161 14.57 -13.67 7.48
CA TYR A 161 15.08 -12.36 7.06
C TYR A 161 16.60 -12.36 6.96
N ASP A 162 17.29 -12.98 7.93
CA ASP A 162 18.74 -13.08 7.91
C ASP A 162 19.23 -14.00 6.78
N ASP A 163 18.57 -15.14 6.61
CA ASP A 163 18.89 -16.10 5.54
C ASP A 163 18.79 -15.45 4.16
N ILE A 164 17.65 -14.82 3.86
CA ILE A 164 17.42 -14.15 2.57
C ILE A 164 18.36 -12.96 2.39
N PHE A 165 18.62 -12.16 3.42
CA PHE A 165 19.54 -11.03 3.31
C PHE A 165 20.99 -11.48 3.08
N THR A 166 21.39 -12.61 3.65
CA THR A 166 22.70 -13.23 3.41
C THR A 166 22.80 -13.72 1.97
N LEU A 167 21.80 -14.48 1.48
CA LEU A 167 21.75 -14.93 0.08
C LEU A 167 21.72 -13.75 -0.90
N PHE A 168 20.97 -12.71 -0.58
CA PHE A 168 20.88 -11.47 -1.36
C PHE A 168 22.25 -10.82 -1.56
N GLN A 169 23.04 -10.67 -0.48
CA GLN A 169 24.38 -10.10 -0.56
C GLN A 169 25.33 -10.95 -1.42
N ILE A 170 25.30 -12.28 -1.26
CA ILE A 170 26.12 -13.20 -2.06
C ILE A 170 25.78 -13.01 -3.55
N LYS A 171 24.50 -12.98 -3.89
CA LYS A 171 24.08 -12.82 -5.30
C LYS A 171 24.43 -11.46 -5.87
N ILE A 172 24.43 -10.39 -5.08
CA ILE A 172 24.94 -9.09 -5.52
C ILE A 172 26.43 -9.16 -5.84
N GLN A 173 27.22 -9.83 -5.01
CA GLN A 173 28.65 -10.03 -5.26
C GLN A 173 28.91 -10.84 -6.53
N ASP A 174 28.03 -11.81 -6.84
CA ASP A 174 28.03 -12.56 -8.10
C ASP A 174 27.56 -11.71 -9.33
N GLY A 175 27.26 -10.43 -9.14
CA GLY A 175 26.85 -9.49 -10.19
C GLY A 175 25.35 -9.47 -10.49
N ARG A 176 24.51 -10.13 -9.68
CA ARG A 176 23.05 -10.09 -9.83
C ARG A 176 22.51 -8.73 -9.37
N LYS A 177 21.62 -8.14 -10.16
CA LYS A 177 21.02 -6.83 -9.86
C LYS A 177 19.53 -6.86 -9.56
N ASN A 178 18.80 -7.87 -10.04
CA ASN A 178 17.34 -7.91 -9.95
C ASN A 178 16.89 -9.04 -9.03
N PHE A 179 16.07 -8.70 -8.04
CA PHE A 179 15.61 -9.60 -7.00
C PHE A 179 14.10 -9.46 -6.78
N GLY A 180 13.44 -10.59 -6.55
CA GLY A 180 12.02 -10.67 -6.22
C GLY A 180 11.83 -11.37 -4.88
N ILE A 181 11.00 -10.79 -4.01
CA ILE A 181 10.53 -11.44 -2.79
C ILE A 181 9.01 -11.50 -2.82
N SER A 182 8.50 -12.71 -2.63
CA SER A 182 7.07 -12.97 -2.60
C SER A 182 6.66 -13.82 -1.39
N GLY A 183 5.37 -14.10 -1.28
CA GLY A 183 4.79 -14.89 -0.19
C GLY A 183 3.39 -14.44 0.22
N THR A 184 2.78 -15.18 1.13
CA THR A 184 1.40 -14.95 1.58
C THR A 184 1.21 -13.50 2.12
N PRO A 185 0.15 -12.78 1.72
CA PRO A 185 -0.16 -11.48 2.32
C PRO A 185 -0.25 -11.55 3.85
N GLY A 186 0.35 -10.59 4.57
CA GLY A 186 0.30 -10.52 6.04
C GLY A 186 1.40 -11.26 6.81
N ILE A 187 2.36 -11.90 6.14
CA ILE A 187 3.50 -12.60 6.78
C ILE A 187 4.72 -11.71 7.10
N GLY A 188 4.63 -10.40 6.86
CA GLY A 188 5.71 -9.45 7.20
C GLY A 188 6.65 -9.07 6.06
N LYS A 189 6.32 -9.34 4.79
CA LYS A 189 7.17 -8.97 3.63
C LYS A 189 7.61 -7.50 3.64
N SER A 190 6.70 -6.56 3.87
CA SER A 190 7.04 -5.14 3.93
C SER A 190 7.90 -4.79 5.15
N LEU A 191 7.77 -5.52 6.27
CA LEU A 191 8.65 -5.34 7.44
C LEU A 191 10.08 -5.81 7.19
N PHE A 192 10.31 -6.65 6.18
CA PHE A 192 11.67 -7.01 5.74
C PHE A 192 12.46 -5.77 5.28
N PHE A 193 11.79 -4.74 4.74
CA PHE A 193 12.43 -3.46 4.43
C PHE A 193 13.12 -2.85 5.66
N VAL A 194 12.47 -2.86 6.83
CA VAL A 194 13.04 -2.29 8.05
C VAL A 194 14.26 -3.09 8.51
N TYR A 195 14.22 -4.43 8.35
CA TYR A 195 15.38 -5.27 8.60
C TYR A 195 16.56 -4.94 7.67
N ILE A 196 16.29 -4.77 6.37
CA ILE A 196 17.31 -4.35 5.41
C ILE A 196 17.88 -2.99 5.80
N LEU A 197 17.01 -2.02 6.11
CA LEU A 197 17.41 -0.68 6.51
C LEU A 197 18.31 -0.72 7.76
N TYR A 198 17.94 -1.54 8.76
CA TYR A 198 18.75 -1.78 9.97
C TYR A 198 20.15 -2.28 9.61
N ARG A 199 20.26 -3.34 8.80
CA ARG A 199 21.54 -3.95 8.40
C ARG A 199 22.42 -2.98 7.62
N LEU A 200 21.84 -2.15 6.77
CA LEU A 200 22.57 -1.17 5.97
C LEU A 200 23.07 0.02 6.80
N VAL A 201 22.22 0.59 7.66
CA VAL A 201 22.58 1.78 8.45
C VAL A 201 23.57 1.44 9.57
N THR A 202 23.42 0.27 10.20
CA THR A 202 24.37 -0.22 11.23
C THR A 202 25.65 -0.81 10.65
N GLN A 203 25.83 -0.74 9.31
CA GLN A 203 27.03 -1.22 8.60
C GLN A 203 27.30 -2.72 8.76
N GLN A 204 26.26 -3.52 9.05
CA GLN A 204 26.31 -4.98 9.14
C GLN A 204 26.07 -5.65 7.77
N SER A 205 26.59 -5.05 6.70
CA SER A 205 26.38 -5.47 5.31
C SER A 205 27.62 -5.25 4.46
N SER A 206 27.90 -6.22 3.59
CA SER A 206 28.90 -6.10 2.52
C SER A 206 28.38 -5.24 1.35
N PHE A 207 27.07 -5.24 1.13
CA PHE A 207 26.41 -4.36 0.17
C PHE A 207 26.20 -2.98 0.79
N LYS A 208 26.79 -1.93 0.18
CA LYS A 208 26.85 -0.57 0.74
C LYS A 208 26.33 0.47 -0.28
N PRO A 209 25.02 0.55 -0.53
CA PRO A 209 24.44 1.63 -1.32
C PRO A 209 24.59 2.96 -0.57
N LYS A 210 24.65 4.06 -1.31
CA LYS A 210 24.60 5.43 -0.76
C LYS A 210 23.20 5.82 -0.31
N ARG A 211 22.18 5.29 -1.02
CA ARG A 211 20.78 5.59 -0.75
C ARG A 211 19.85 4.45 -1.10
N ILE A 212 18.66 4.47 -0.50
CA ILE A 212 17.54 3.60 -0.87
C ILE A 212 16.43 4.45 -1.46
N VAL A 213 15.94 4.07 -2.64
CA VAL A 213 14.67 4.58 -3.18
C VAL A 213 13.61 3.55 -2.83
N TYR A 214 12.70 3.89 -1.92
CA TYR A 214 11.61 3.03 -1.48
C TYR A 214 10.30 3.48 -2.11
N GLN A 215 9.80 2.70 -3.06
CA GLN A 215 8.55 2.98 -3.77
C GLN A 215 7.42 2.09 -3.25
N THR A 216 6.31 2.73 -2.89
CA THR A 216 5.05 2.05 -2.61
C THR A 216 3.97 2.44 -3.63
N ALA A 217 2.78 1.85 -3.49
CA ALA A 217 1.63 2.26 -4.29
C ALA A 217 1.23 3.72 -4.07
N LEU A 218 1.52 4.28 -2.88
CA LEU A 218 1.06 5.60 -2.45
C LEU A 218 2.14 6.68 -2.60
N GLU A 219 3.39 6.35 -2.31
CA GLU A 219 4.47 7.33 -2.23
C GLU A 219 5.83 6.73 -2.58
N ILE A 220 6.79 7.62 -2.87
CA ILE A 220 8.20 7.27 -2.95
C ILE A 220 8.98 8.05 -1.89
N ARG A 221 9.84 7.34 -1.17
CA ARG A 221 10.78 7.92 -0.20
C ARG A 221 12.21 7.62 -0.58
N ILE A 222 13.09 8.59 -0.40
CA ILE A 222 14.53 8.44 -0.58
C ILE A 222 15.17 8.46 0.80
N PHE A 223 15.85 7.38 1.17
CA PHE A 223 16.65 7.27 2.38
C PHE A 223 18.12 7.47 2.00
N ASP A 224 18.68 8.62 2.35
CA ASP A 224 20.12 8.89 2.22
C ASP A 224 20.86 8.27 3.42
N LEU A 225 21.64 7.22 3.15
CA LEU A 225 22.31 6.44 4.19
C LEU A 225 23.58 7.14 4.71
N GLU A 226 24.17 8.04 3.92
CA GLU A 226 25.41 8.74 4.28
C GLU A 226 25.13 9.82 5.33
N VAL A 227 24.07 10.61 5.14
CA VAL A 227 23.68 11.68 6.08
C VAL A 227 22.48 11.31 6.96
N CYS A 228 21.95 10.09 6.84
CA CYS A 228 20.79 9.59 7.57
C CYS A 228 19.59 10.54 7.45
N SER A 229 19.21 10.89 6.22
CA SER A 229 18.06 11.75 5.95
C SER A 229 17.04 11.05 5.07
N VAL A 230 15.79 11.48 5.16
CA VAL A 230 14.72 10.92 4.32
C VAL A 230 13.80 12.00 3.79
N CYS A 231 13.42 11.88 2.53
CA CYS A 231 12.48 12.80 1.88
C CYS A 231 11.51 12.06 0.97
N GLY A 232 10.30 12.60 0.82
CA GLY A 232 9.34 12.17 -0.19
C GLY A 232 9.60 12.87 -1.52
N VAL A 233 9.35 12.17 -2.64
CA VAL A 233 9.48 12.70 -4.00
C VAL A 233 8.35 12.22 -4.90
N GLU A 234 8.11 12.95 -5.98
CA GLU A 234 7.17 12.54 -7.03
C GLU A 234 7.77 11.44 -7.92
N ARG A 235 6.90 10.63 -8.55
CA ARG A 235 7.32 9.48 -9.38
C ARG A 235 8.18 9.88 -10.57
N THR A 236 7.96 11.05 -11.14
CA THR A 236 8.71 11.54 -12.31
C THR A 236 10.17 11.88 -11.98
N ASP A 237 10.53 12.03 -10.71
CA ASP A 237 11.81 12.61 -10.32
C ASP A 237 12.90 11.57 -10.02
N ILE A 238 12.59 10.27 -10.12
CA ILE A 238 13.50 9.22 -9.65
C ILE A 238 14.42 8.63 -10.72
N TRP A 239 14.23 8.97 -12.01
CA TRP A 239 14.99 8.38 -13.13
C TRP A 239 16.50 8.46 -12.92
N ASN A 240 17.01 9.66 -12.63
CA ASN A 240 18.43 9.87 -12.39
C ASN A 240 18.94 9.13 -11.15
N LEU A 241 18.07 8.90 -10.15
CA LEU A 241 18.45 8.20 -8.93
C LEU A 241 18.61 6.71 -9.18
N VAL A 242 17.71 6.09 -9.95
CA VAL A 242 17.75 4.63 -10.20
C VAL A 242 18.75 4.23 -11.30
N GLU A 243 19.30 5.20 -12.02
CA GLU A 243 20.47 5.04 -12.90
C GLU A 243 21.81 5.02 -12.15
N ASP A 244 21.90 5.66 -10.98
CA ASP A 244 23.11 5.66 -10.16
C ASP A 244 23.36 4.25 -9.56
N PRO A 245 24.50 3.59 -9.85
CA PRO A 245 24.85 2.30 -9.27
C PRO A 245 24.94 2.30 -7.73
N GLY A 246 25.13 3.47 -7.11
CA GLY A 246 25.10 3.66 -5.67
C GLY A 246 23.69 3.68 -5.05
N THR A 247 22.63 3.59 -5.85
CA THR A 247 21.26 3.51 -5.37
C THR A 247 20.83 2.04 -5.16
N PHE A 248 20.02 1.80 -4.14
CA PHE A 248 19.27 0.55 -3.99
C PHE A 248 17.78 0.85 -4.14
N TYR A 249 17.15 0.31 -5.18
CA TYR A 249 15.75 0.57 -5.47
C TYR A 249 14.88 -0.57 -4.95
N ILE A 250 14.01 -0.26 -3.99
CA ILE A 250 13.07 -1.20 -3.40
C ILE A 250 11.66 -0.81 -3.82
N ILE A 251 10.94 -1.77 -4.40
CA ILE A 251 9.54 -1.62 -4.79
C ILE A 251 8.72 -2.49 -3.84
N ASP A 252 7.91 -1.87 -2.99
CA ASP A 252 7.01 -2.55 -2.04
C ASP A 252 5.56 -2.17 -2.36
N GLY A 253 4.92 -2.96 -3.21
CA GLY A 253 3.54 -2.70 -3.54
C GLY A 253 3.03 -3.56 -4.68
N LYS A 254 1.77 -3.98 -4.57
CA LYS A 254 1.12 -4.84 -5.54
C LYS A 254 1.05 -4.22 -6.94
N ASP A 255 0.72 -2.94 -7.02
CA ASP A 255 0.43 -2.25 -8.29
C ASP A 255 1.51 -1.23 -8.67
N SER A 256 2.66 -1.29 -8.00
CA SER A 256 3.80 -0.42 -8.32
C SER A 256 4.44 -0.87 -9.62
N VAL A 257 4.50 0.03 -10.59
CA VAL A 257 5.20 -0.22 -11.86
C VAL A 257 6.69 0.05 -11.64
N PRO A 258 7.57 -0.95 -11.89
CA PRO A 258 9.01 -0.75 -11.82
C PRO A 258 9.49 0.25 -12.87
N VAL A 259 10.37 1.14 -12.45
CA VAL A 259 11.09 2.03 -13.36
C VAL A 259 12.32 1.30 -13.94
N PRO A 260 12.62 1.39 -15.25
CA PRO A 260 13.89 0.97 -15.80
C PRO A 260 15.07 1.52 -14.98
N SER A 261 15.94 0.63 -14.50
CA SER A 261 16.98 0.96 -13.51
C SER A 261 18.30 0.29 -13.89
N LEU A 262 19.42 0.96 -13.62
CA LEU A 262 20.78 0.38 -13.76
C LEU A 262 21.37 -0.09 -12.42
N CYS A 263 20.77 0.36 -11.33
CA CYS A 263 21.10 0.03 -9.96
C CYS A 263 20.57 -1.37 -9.54
N VAL A 264 20.81 -1.75 -8.28
CA VAL A 264 20.24 -2.99 -7.70
C VAL A 264 18.76 -2.74 -7.39
N VAL A 265 17.90 -3.69 -7.77
CA VAL A 265 16.44 -3.62 -7.60
C VAL A 265 15.93 -4.81 -6.81
N LEU A 266 15.17 -4.55 -5.75
CA LEU A 266 14.41 -5.54 -5.00
C LEU A 266 12.91 -5.24 -5.11
N PHE A 267 12.15 -6.15 -5.70
CA PHE A 267 10.70 -6.05 -5.77
C PHE A 267 10.08 -6.97 -4.71
N ILE A 268 9.39 -6.39 -3.74
CA ILE A 268 8.59 -7.07 -2.72
C ILE A 268 7.11 -6.97 -3.11
N ALA A 269 6.47 -8.10 -3.36
CA ALA A 269 5.05 -8.11 -3.69
C ALA A 269 4.35 -9.40 -3.25
N SER A 270 3.02 -9.43 -3.37
CA SER A 270 2.30 -10.70 -3.32
C SER A 270 2.45 -11.46 -4.65
N PRO A 271 2.32 -12.79 -4.68
CA PRO A 271 2.44 -13.59 -5.90
C PRO A 271 1.48 -13.20 -7.02
N ARG A 272 0.41 -12.47 -6.69
CA ARG A 272 -0.64 -12.02 -7.63
C ARG A 272 -0.35 -10.71 -8.32
N SER A 273 0.75 -10.03 -7.98
CA SER A 273 1.12 -8.78 -8.65
C SER A 273 1.59 -9.10 -10.07
N VAL A 274 0.86 -8.59 -11.07
CA VAL A 274 1.21 -8.75 -12.49
C VAL A 274 2.54 -8.04 -12.78
N GLN A 275 2.73 -6.86 -12.19
CA GLN A 275 3.95 -6.06 -12.32
C GLN A 275 5.16 -6.82 -11.76
N TYR A 276 5.00 -7.49 -10.63
CA TYR A 276 6.03 -8.34 -10.04
C TYR A 276 6.35 -9.54 -10.93
N GLN A 277 5.34 -10.26 -11.41
CA GLN A 277 5.55 -11.42 -12.29
C GLN A 277 6.27 -11.04 -13.58
N GLU A 278 5.85 -9.95 -14.22
CA GLU A 278 6.51 -9.42 -15.41
C GLU A 278 7.93 -8.95 -15.11
N PHE A 279 8.18 -8.30 -13.98
CA PHE A 279 9.52 -7.94 -13.56
C PHE A 279 10.42 -9.18 -13.41
N VAL A 280 9.98 -10.18 -12.65
CA VAL A 280 10.77 -11.41 -12.42
C VAL A 280 11.10 -12.09 -13.74
N LYS A 281 10.12 -12.21 -14.64
CA LYS A 281 10.28 -12.82 -15.96
C LYS A 281 11.21 -12.02 -16.87
N GLN A 282 10.92 -10.73 -17.07
CA GLN A 282 11.64 -9.89 -18.04
C GLN A 282 13.07 -9.57 -17.58
N ARG A 283 13.26 -9.34 -16.29
CA ARG A 283 14.57 -9.00 -15.71
C ARG A 283 15.37 -10.21 -15.28
N LYS A 284 14.82 -11.42 -15.45
CA LYS A 284 15.37 -12.67 -14.91
C LYS A 284 15.78 -12.44 -13.46
N ALA A 285 14.84 -11.99 -12.63
CA ALA A 285 15.16 -11.69 -11.23
C ALA A 285 15.50 -12.98 -10.48
N GLN A 286 16.34 -12.90 -9.45
CA GLN A 286 16.46 -13.98 -8.47
C GLN A 286 15.27 -13.88 -7.53
N GLU A 287 14.45 -14.92 -7.49
CA GLU A 287 13.20 -14.95 -6.72
C GLU A 287 13.38 -15.79 -5.44
N TRP A 288 12.78 -15.32 -4.36
CA TRP A 288 12.62 -16.05 -3.09
C TRP A 288 11.23 -15.87 -2.51
N PHE A 289 10.78 -16.85 -1.76
CA PHE A 289 9.51 -16.81 -1.03
C PHE A 289 9.77 -16.74 0.47
N LEU A 290 9.14 -15.78 1.14
CA LEU A 290 9.14 -15.74 2.59
C LEU A 290 8.11 -16.75 3.13
N PRO A 291 8.51 -17.66 4.04
CA PRO A 291 7.60 -18.65 4.60
C PRO A 291 6.56 -18.00 5.52
N VAL A 292 5.48 -18.72 5.80
CA VAL A 292 4.58 -18.40 6.92
C VAL A 292 5.33 -18.50 8.25
N TRP A 293 4.77 -17.92 9.30
CA TRP A 293 5.38 -17.96 10.62
C TRP A 293 5.20 -19.34 11.25
N THR A 294 6.26 -19.86 11.84
CA THR A 294 6.15 -21.01 12.74
C THR A 294 5.44 -20.61 14.02
N LEU A 295 4.79 -21.57 14.70
CA LEU A 295 4.16 -21.30 15.98
C LEU A 295 5.16 -20.75 17.02
N ASN A 296 6.40 -21.25 17.00
CA ASN A 296 7.48 -20.77 17.86
C ASN A 296 7.87 -19.30 17.56
N GLU A 297 7.95 -18.90 16.29
CA GLU A 297 8.16 -17.48 15.94
C GLU A 297 7.02 -16.60 16.45
N LEU A 298 5.77 -17.06 16.35
CA LEU A 298 4.62 -16.32 16.87
C LEU A 298 4.66 -16.18 18.39
N TYR A 299 5.03 -17.23 19.13
CA TYR A 299 5.18 -17.15 20.58
C TYR A 299 6.25 -16.15 21.00
N LYS A 300 7.43 -16.19 20.38
CA LYS A 300 8.50 -15.22 20.67
C LYS A 300 8.08 -13.79 20.32
N CYS A 301 7.42 -13.60 19.17
CA CYS A 301 6.89 -12.29 18.79
C CYS A 301 5.81 -11.80 19.75
N ARG A 302 4.95 -12.68 20.24
CA ARG A 302 3.97 -12.34 21.28
C ARG A 302 4.66 -11.90 22.57
N GLU A 303 5.61 -12.68 23.07
CA GLU A 303 6.35 -12.36 24.30
C GLU A 303 7.06 -11.00 24.19
N GLU A 304 7.69 -10.74 23.06
CA GLU A 304 8.51 -9.55 22.86
C GLU A 304 7.74 -8.29 22.45
N CYS A 305 6.78 -8.43 21.53
CA CYS A 305 6.09 -7.30 20.88
C CYS A 305 4.65 -7.12 21.35
N TYR A 306 4.02 -8.18 21.88
CA TYR A 306 2.60 -8.16 22.28
C TYR A 306 2.37 -8.89 23.62
N PRO A 307 3.07 -8.50 24.72
CA PRO A 307 3.11 -9.29 25.96
C PRO A 307 1.74 -9.50 26.60
N HIS A 308 0.81 -8.57 26.36
CA HIS A 308 -0.57 -8.62 26.85
C HIS A 308 -1.53 -9.40 25.96
N PHE A 309 -1.10 -9.85 24.78
CA PHE A 309 -1.94 -10.62 23.89
C PHE A 309 -2.19 -12.03 24.46
N ASN A 310 -3.43 -12.51 24.42
CA ASN A 310 -3.79 -13.79 25.02
C ASN A 310 -3.21 -14.96 24.20
N ILE A 311 -2.51 -15.88 24.86
CA ILE A 311 -1.87 -17.01 24.17
C ILE A 311 -2.86 -18.03 23.61
N THR A 312 -3.97 -18.30 24.30
CA THR A 312 -5.05 -19.16 23.80
C THR A 312 -5.67 -18.59 22.52
N THR A 313 -5.88 -17.26 22.47
CA THR A 313 -6.33 -16.58 21.24
C THR A 313 -5.32 -16.72 20.11
N LEU A 314 -4.02 -16.64 20.41
CA LEU A 314 -2.97 -16.83 19.40
C LEU A 314 -2.97 -18.28 18.87
N ASP A 315 -3.13 -19.26 19.74
CA ASP A 315 -3.20 -20.69 19.37
C ASP A 315 -4.39 -20.98 18.46
N ASP A 316 -5.58 -20.49 18.83
CA ASP A 316 -6.78 -20.66 18.02
C ASP A 316 -6.60 -20.01 16.64
N ARG A 317 -6.05 -18.78 16.62
CA ARG A 317 -5.79 -18.08 15.35
C ARG A 317 -4.70 -18.75 14.53
N TYR A 318 -3.70 -19.37 15.14
CA TYR A 318 -2.71 -20.15 14.40
C TYR A 318 -3.35 -21.35 13.71
N ARG A 319 -4.25 -22.07 14.40
CA ARG A 319 -5.01 -23.19 13.82
C ARG A 319 -5.86 -22.77 12.63
N ILE A 320 -6.38 -21.55 12.66
CA ILE A 320 -7.28 -21.02 11.62
C ILE A 320 -6.50 -20.40 10.45
N PHE A 321 -5.44 -19.63 10.72
CA PHE A 321 -4.73 -18.81 9.73
C PHE A 321 -3.33 -19.32 9.38
N GLY A 322 -2.92 -20.50 9.86
CA GLY A 322 -1.74 -21.22 9.36
C GLY A 322 -0.42 -20.45 9.42
N GLY A 323 -0.22 -19.59 10.43
CA GLY A 323 1.02 -18.83 10.59
C GLY A 323 1.06 -17.49 9.84
N VAL A 324 -0.06 -16.96 9.36
CA VAL A 324 -0.09 -15.59 8.85
C VAL A 324 -0.17 -14.60 10.03
N ALA A 325 0.91 -13.86 10.29
CA ALA A 325 1.06 -13.01 11.48
C ALA A 325 -0.01 -11.90 11.60
N ARG A 326 -0.36 -11.23 10.49
CA ARG A 326 -1.34 -10.13 10.50
C ARG A 326 -2.69 -10.53 11.11
N PRO A 327 -3.40 -11.57 10.64
CA PRO A 327 -4.63 -12.03 11.30
C PRO A 327 -4.37 -12.66 12.67
N ALA A 328 -3.21 -13.31 12.89
CA ALA A 328 -2.86 -13.86 14.21
C ALA A 328 -2.86 -12.78 15.31
N PHE A 329 -2.27 -11.62 15.05
CA PHE A 329 -2.16 -10.51 16.02
C PHE A 329 -3.22 -9.42 15.86
N HIS A 330 -4.22 -9.59 14.99
CA HIS A 330 -5.18 -8.53 14.74
C HIS A 330 -6.00 -8.16 16.00
N PRO A 331 -6.12 -6.89 16.39
CA PRO A 331 -6.87 -6.52 17.60
C PRO A 331 -8.34 -6.95 17.53
N ASP A 332 -8.95 -6.81 16.36
CA ASP A 332 -10.35 -7.16 16.11
C ASP A 332 -10.45 -8.55 15.47
N GLY A 333 -10.70 -9.58 16.29
CA GLY A 333 -10.81 -10.95 15.81
C GLY A 333 -11.98 -11.17 14.85
N ALA A 334 -13.12 -10.53 15.10
CA ALA A 334 -14.35 -10.73 14.33
C ALA A 334 -14.17 -10.37 12.85
N LYS A 335 -13.53 -9.23 12.58
CA LYS A 335 -13.22 -8.81 11.19
C LYS A 335 -12.37 -9.82 10.41
N MET A 336 -11.49 -10.55 11.09
CA MET A 336 -10.65 -11.56 10.43
C MET A 336 -11.46 -12.82 10.09
N PHE A 337 -12.40 -13.20 10.95
CA PHE A 337 -13.34 -14.29 10.69
C PHE A 337 -14.30 -13.97 9.55
N ASP A 338 -14.77 -12.73 9.44
CA ASP A 338 -15.62 -12.30 8.31
C ASP A 338 -14.91 -12.47 6.97
N GLY A 339 -13.63 -12.08 6.89
CA GLY A 339 -12.80 -12.28 5.70
C GLY A 339 -12.58 -13.76 5.36
N MET A 340 -12.39 -14.60 6.37
CA MET A 340 -12.23 -16.06 6.19
C MET A 340 -13.52 -16.71 5.73
N ASN A 341 -14.66 -16.36 6.34
CA ASN A 341 -15.97 -16.87 5.97
C ASN A 341 -16.36 -16.44 4.54
N ALA A 342 -16.09 -15.19 4.18
CA ALA A 342 -16.24 -14.72 2.80
C ALA A 342 -15.36 -15.49 1.82
N SER A 343 -14.14 -15.86 2.23
CA SER A 343 -13.23 -16.68 1.43
C SER A 343 -13.72 -18.11 1.24
N LEU A 344 -14.29 -18.73 2.27
CA LEU A 344 -14.88 -20.07 2.22
C LEU A 344 -16.16 -20.11 1.39
N ALA A 345 -16.94 -19.03 1.40
CA ALA A 345 -18.16 -18.90 0.61
C ALA A 345 -17.90 -18.61 -0.88
N ASP A 346 -16.67 -18.25 -1.25
CA ASP A 346 -16.28 -17.98 -2.64
C ASP A 346 -16.17 -19.29 -3.44
N VAL A 347 -17.09 -19.50 -4.38
CA VAL A 347 -17.10 -20.68 -5.28
C VAL A 347 -15.78 -20.83 -6.06
N ASN A 348 -15.03 -19.73 -6.25
CA ASN A 348 -13.71 -19.75 -6.89
C ASN A 348 -12.57 -20.19 -5.97
N ALA A 349 -12.76 -20.21 -4.64
CA ALA A 349 -11.81 -20.81 -3.71
C ALA A 349 -11.61 -22.31 -4.00
N VAL A 350 -12.69 -23.02 -4.34
CA VAL A 350 -12.63 -24.42 -4.78
C VAL A 350 -11.80 -24.57 -6.06
N GLN A 351 -11.90 -23.62 -6.99
CA GLN A 351 -11.05 -23.63 -8.20
C GLN A 351 -9.61 -23.24 -7.93
N SER A 352 -9.35 -22.50 -6.84
CA SER A 352 -7.99 -22.21 -6.38
C SER A 352 -7.29 -23.49 -5.91
N VAL A 353 -8.02 -24.36 -5.19
CA VAL A 353 -7.54 -25.69 -4.79
C VAL A 353 -7.24 -26.56 -6.02
N ARG A 354 -8.04 -26.46 -7.09
CA ARG A 354 -7.79 -27.19 -8.34
C ARG A 354 -6.58 -26.69 -9.13
N ASN A 355 -6.10 -25.47 -8.86
CA ASN A 355 -4.96 -24.83 -9.53
C ASN A 355 -3.71 -24.76 -8.62
N ILE A 356 -3.67 -25.53 -7.53
CA ILE A 356 -2.49 -25.66 -6.66
C ILE A 356 -1.27 -25.99 -7.53
N ALA A 357 -0.20 -25.19 -7.41
CA ALA A 357 1.01 -25.13 -8.26
C ALA A 357 1.01 -24.11 -9.41
N THR A 358 -0.05 -23.32 -9.64
CA THR A 358 -0.02 -22.14 -10.53
C THR A 358 -0.32 -20.84 -9.76
N PRO A 359 0.71 -20.15 -9.22
CA PRO A 359 0.53 -18.94 -8.40
C PRO A 359 -0.22 -17.79 -9.10
N THR A 360 -0.23 -17.82 -10.43
CA THR A 360 -0.86 -16.83 -11.31
C THR A 360 -2.39 -16.84 -11.28
N ARG A 361 -3.03 -17.89 -10.75
CA ARG A 361 -4.51 -18.04 -10.70
C ARG A 361 -5.08 -18.10 -9.29
N ILE A 362 -4.43 -17.45 -8.32
CA ILE A 362 -4.94 -17.36 -6.95
C ILE A 362 -5.97 -16.23 -6.87
N TYR A 363 -7.24 -16.59 -6.65
CA TYR A 363 -8.38 -15.66 -6.55
C TYR A 363 -8.27 -14.75 -5.32
N GLN A 364 -9.11 -13.71 -5.25
CA GLN A 364 -8.93 -12.56 -4.35
C GLN A 364 -8.81 -12.96 -2.86
N THR A 365 -9.52 -14.01 -2.48
CA THR A 365 -9.74 -14.60 -1.15
C THR A 365 -8.89 -15.84 -0.86
N ALA A 366 -8.42 -16.54 -1.90
CA ALA A 366 -7.79 -17.86 -1.76
C ALA A 366 -6.45 -17.88 -1.02
N HIS A 367 -5.78 -16.73 -0.88
CA HIS A 367 -4.55 -16.59 -0.09
C HIS A 367 -4.77 -16.75 1.43
N MET A 368 -6.03 -16.67 1.90
CA MET A 368 -6.40 -17.02 3.27
C MET A 368 -6.59 -18.53 3.47
N LEU A 369 -6.76 -19.28 2.38
CA LEU A 369 -7.02 -20.73 2.39
C LEU A 369 -5.78 -21.55 1.99
N LEU A 370 -4.91 -20.98 1.17
CA LEU A 370 -3.71 -21.61 0.65
C LEU A 370 -2.48 -20.79 1.04
N HIS A 371 -1.46 -21.47 1.54
CA HIS A 371 -0.19 -20.85 1.92
C HIS A 371 0.95 -21.48 1.15
N ILE A 372 1.93 -20.65 0.79
CA ILE A 372 3.19 -21.13 0.23
C ILE A 372 4.06 -21.61 1.40
N ILE A 373 4.38 -22.89 1.39
CA ILE A 373 5.36 -23.49 2.30
C ILE A 373 6.64 -23.67 1.49
N VAL A 374 7.74 -23.17 2.05
CA VAL A 374 9.07 -23.29 1.44
C VAL A 374 9.75 -24.50 2.08
N SER A 375 10.35 -25.37 1.27
CA SER A 375 11.11 -26.52 1.78
C SER A 375 12.47 -26.10 2.33
N ASP A 376 13.05 -26.94 3.19
CA ASP A 376 14.32 -26.66 3.88
C ASP A 376 15.52 -26.44 2.93
N ASP A 377 15.39 -26.85 1.66
CA ASP A 377 16.39 -26.66 0.61
C ASP A 377 16.27 -25.30 -0.11
N GLY A 378 15.30 -24.46 0.28
CA GLY A 378 15.19 -23.07 -0.17
C GLY A 378 14.76 -22.88 -1.63
N ASN A 379 14.17 -23.91 -2.25
CA ASN A 379 13.62 -23.88 -3.60
C ASN A 379 12.09 -23.76 -3.64
#